data_AF-A0A2A4JWM8-F1
#
_entry.id   AF-A0A2A4JWM8-F1
#
_cell.length_a   1.000
_cell.length_b   1.000
_cell.length_c   1.000
_cell.angle_alpha   90.00
_cell.angle_beta   90.00
_cell.angle_gamma   90.00
#
_symmetry.space_group_name_H-M   'P 1'
#
loop_
_entity.id
_entity.type
_entity.pdbx_description
1 polymer ?
#
loop_
_entity_poly.entity_id
_entity_poly.type
_entity_poly.pdbx_seq_one_letter_code
_entity_poly.pdbx_strand_id
1 'polypeptide(L)'
;MAAQNKAEGGSEEMPAATATDPSADQKERLIAAVKKEVKQLMEEAVTRKFVHEESGGVTALCGAVEACLGQGLRRRALGLFKTSSTTALLHKIAK
;
A
#
# COMPACT_ATOMS: atom_id res chain seq x y z
N MET A 1 30.29 -45.32 -29.52
CA MET A 1 30.20 -45.23 -28.05
C MET A 1 28.93 -44.45 -27.73
N ALA A 2 27.99 -45.12 -27.09
CA ALA A 2 26.68 -44.58 -26.72
C ALA A 2 26.79 -43.72 -25.44
N ALA A 3 26.00 -42.65 -25.38
CA ALA A 3 25.17 -42.30 -24.24
C ALA A 3 24.32 -41.06 -24.57
N GLN A 4 23.02 -41.28 -24.68
CA GLN A 4 21.97 -40.26 -24.58
C GLN A 4 21.87 -39.75 -23.14
N ASN A 5 21.56 -38.46 -22.97
CA ASN A 5 20.78 -37.91 -21.85
C ASN A 5 20.56 -36.41 -22.12
N LYS A 6 19.42 -35.76 -21.88
CA LYS A 6 18.01 -36.08 -21.70
C LYS A 6 17.36 -34.68 -21.62
N ALA A 7 16.26 -34.48 -22.32
CA ALA A 7 15.55 -33.21 -22.38
C ALA A 7 14.92 -32.84 -21.03
N GLU A 8 15.01 -31.55 -20.66
CA GLU A 8 14.00 -30.74 -19.97
C GLU A 8 14.24 -29.32 -20.53
N GLY A 9 13.35 -28.69 -21.29
CA GLY A 9 11.98 -28.40 -20.91
C GLY A 9 11.95 -26.99 -20.32
N GLY A 10 11.56 -26.00 -21.12
CA GLY A 10 11.48 -24.61 -20.68
C GLY A 10 11.23 -23.68 -21.84
N SER A 11 10.05 -23.83 -22.46
CA SER A 11 9.52 -22.93 -23.47
C SER A 11 9.70 -21.47 -23.08
N GLU A 12 10.04 -20.65 -24.07
CA GLU A 12 9.71 -19.23 -24.09
C GLU A 12 8.27 -19.05 -23.61
N GLU A 13 8.10 -18.46 -22.42
CA GLU A 13 6.88 -17.75 -22.10
C GLU A 13 7.27 -16.34 -21.69
N MET A 14 6.99 -15.45 -22.64
CA MET A 14 7.00 -14.00 -22.53
C MET A 14 6.22 -13.60 -21.27
N PRO A 15 6.58 -12.50 -20.59
CA PRO A 15 5.85 -12.09 -19.39
C PRO A 15 4.40 -11.83 -19.80
N ALA A 16 3.51 -12.72 -19.35
CA ALA A 16 2.09 -12.48 -19.37
C ALA A 16 1.86 -11.22 -18.54
N ALA A 17 1.77 -10.09 -19.23
CA ALA A 17 1.18 -8.87 -18.73
C ALA A 17 -0.24 -9.23 -18.33
N THR A 18 -0.39 -9.72 -17.10
CA THR A 18 -1.63 -9.65 -16.38
C THR A 18 -1.99 -8.18 -16.42
N ALA A 19 -3.05 -7.85 -17.14
CA ALA A 19 -3.70 -6.57 -17.01
C ALA A 19 -4.33 -6.56 -15.61
N THR A 20 -3.49 -6.48 -14.57
CA THR A 20 -3.93 -6.08 -13.26
C THR A 20 -4.44 -4.67 -13.41
N ASP A 21 -5.71 -4.46 -13.05
CA ASP A 21 -6.27 -3.13 -12.96
C ASP A 21 -5.26 -2.23 -12.24
N PRO A 22 -4.79 -1.13 -12.84
CA PRO A 22 -3.75 -0.29 -12.23
C PRO A 22 -4.19 0.25 -10.86
N SER A 23 -5.50 0.29 -10.60
CA SER A 23 -6.08 0.58 -9.29
C SER A 23 -5.91 -0.52 -8.24
N ALA A 24 -5.93 -1.80 -8.64
CA ALA A 24 -5.72 -2.93 -7.75
C ALA A 24 -4.25 -2.99 -7.31
N ASP A 25 -3.32 -2.84 -8.26
CA ASP A 25 -1.89 -2.77 -7.98
C ASP A 25 -1.54 -1.56 -7.11
N GLN A 26 -2.15 -0.39 -7.39
CA GLN A 26 -1.96 0.79 -6.56
C GLN A 26 -2.48 0.59 -5.13
N LYS A 27 -3.66 -0.02 -4.97
CA LYS A 27 -4.21 -0.36 -3.65
C LYS A 27 -3.27 -1.31 -2.90
N GLU A 28 -2.78 -2.36 -3.56
CA GLU A 28 -1.87 -3.31 -2.93
C GLU A 28 -0.56 -2.66 -2.48
N ARG A 29 0.02 -1.78 -3.31
CA ARG A 29 1.20 -0.98 -2.97
C ARG A 29 0.97 -0.07 -1.77
N LEU A 30 -0.17 0.60 -1.69
CA LEU A 30 -0.52 1.47 -0.56
C LEU A 30 -0.69 0.66 0.73
N ILE A 31 -1.34 -0.50 0.65
CA ILE A 31 -1.50 -1.41 1.79
C ILE A 31 -0.15 -1.97 2.23
N ALA A 32 0.73 -2.32 1.29
CA ALA A 32 2.09 -2.75 1.60
C ALA A 32 2.91 -1.66 2.29
N ALA A 33 2.77 -0.40 1.85
CA ALA A 33 3.42 0.74 2.48
C ALA A 33 2.96 0.93 3.93
N VAL A 34 1.64 0.94 4.19
CA VAL A 34 1.11 1.05 5.56
C VAL A 34 1.62 -0.08 6.45
N LYS A 35 1.60 -1.33 5.95
CA LYS A 35 2.12 -2.49 6.70
C LYS A 35 3.60 -2.34 7.05
N LYS A 36 4.41 -1.81 6.12
CA LYS A 36 5.84 -1.57 6.34
C LYS A 36 6.05 -0.52 7.43
N GLU A 37 5.36 0.61 7.37
CA GLU A 37 5.49 1.68 8.37
C GLU A 37 5.04 1.21 9.77
N VAL A 38 3.95 0.42 9.85
CA VAL A 38 3.51 -0.18 11.13
C VAL A 38 4.58 -1.11 11.70
N LYS A 39 5.21 -1.94 10.86
CA LYS A 39 6.27 -2.83 11.31
C LYS A 39 7.48 -2.04 11.85
N GLN A 40 7.91 -1.00 11.14
CA GLN A 40 9.01 -0.15 11.59
C GLN A 40 8.67 0.57 12.90
N LEU A 41 7.44 1.06 13.03
CA LEU A 41 6.97 1.71 14.26
C LEU A 41 6.94 0.72 15.44
N MET A 42 6.53 -0.53 15.21
CA MET A 42 6.58 -1.59 16.23
C MET A 42 8.03 -1.88 16.67
N GLU A 43 8.95 -2.01 15.72
CA GLU A 43 10.37 -2.24 16.03
C GLU A 43 10.97 -1.06 16.81
N GLU A 44 10.64 0.17 16.43
CA GLU A 44 11.05 1.38 17.14
C GLU A 44 10.48 1.42 18.56
N ALA A 45 9.19 1.12 18.73
CA ALA A 45 8.54 1.08 20.04
C ALA A 45 9.17 0.03 20.96
N VAL A 46 9.46 -1.15 20.43
CA VAL A 46 10.10 -2.25 21.17
C VAL A 46 11.53 -1.89 21.57
N THR A 47 12.29 -1.26 20.68
CA THR A 47 13.71 -0.96 20.92
C THR A 47 13.93 0.27 21.79
N ARG A 48 13.16 1.34 21.54
CA ARG A 48 13.31 2.64 22.22
C ARG A 48 12.40 2.79 23.43
N LYS A 49 11.46 1.85 23.66
CA LYS A 49 10.44 1.85 24.72
C LYS A 49 9.44 3.02 24.68
N PHE A 50 9.74 4.06 23.92
CA PHE A 50 8.90 5.24 23.71
C PHE A 50 8.92 5.61 22.23
N VAL A 51 7.73 5.92 21.71
CA VAL A 51 7.55 6.53 20.39
C VAL A 51 7.13 7.97 20.64
N HIS A 52 7.92 8.91 20.15
CA HIS A 52 7.56 10.33 20.19
C HIS A 52 6.62 10.66 19.04
N GLU A 53 5.66 11.55 19.28
CA GLU A 53 4.72 12.03 18.26
C GLU A 53 5.44 12.75 17.10
N GLU A 54 6.59 13.36 17.39
CA GLU A 54 7.48 13.98 16.39
C GLU A 54 8.44 12.98 15.73
N SER A 55 8.34 11.67 16.04
CA SER A 55 9.17 10.68 15.37
C SER A 55 8.90 10.66 13.87
N GLY A 56 9.98 10.52 13.09
CA GLY A 56 9.88 10.31 11.65
C GLY A 56 9.03 9.10 11.29
N GLY A 57 9.01 8.05 12.12
CA GLY A 57 8.17 6.87 11.92
C GLY A 57 6.67 7.16 12.06
N VAL A 58 6.29 8.03 13.01
CA VAL A 58 4.89 8.48 13.16
C VAL A 58 4.47 9.33 11.96
N THR A 59 5.32 10.28 11.55
CA THR A 59 5.06 11.13 10.38
C THR A 59 4.92 10.29 9.10
N ALA A 60 5.79 9.31 8.89
CA ALA A 60 5.75 8.42 7.73
C ALA A 60 4.50 7.53 7.73
N LEU A 61 4.12 6.97 8.88
CA LEU A 61 2.88 6.21 9.03
C LEU A 61 1.65 7.06 8.69
N CYS A 62 1.58 8.29 9.21
CA CYS A 62 0.48 9.21 8.91
C CYS A 62 0.37 9.49 7.40
N GLY A 63 1.49 9.74 6.72
CA GLY A 63 1.51 9.93 5.27
C GLY A 63 1.06 8.70 4.48
N ALA A 64 1.47 7.49 4.90
CA ALA A 64 1.03 6.25 4.26
C ALA A 64 -0.48 6.01 4.42
N VAL A 65 -1.02 6.30 5.61
CA VAL A 65 -2.47 6.21 5.89
C VAL A 65 -3.24 7.24 5.08
N GLU A 66 -2.77 8.49 5.00
CA GLU A 66 -3.40 9.54 4.21
C GLU A 66 -3.44 9.17 2.72
N ALA A 67 -2.35 8.65 2.16
CA ALA A 67 -2.30 8.17 0.79
C ALA A 67 -3.28 7.01 0.54
N CYS A 68 -3.39 6.08 1.50
CA CYS A 68 -4.35 4.97 1.44
C CYS A 68 -5.80 5.45 1.46
N LEU A 69 -6.13 6.41 2.34
CA LEU A 69 -7.47 7.00 2.43
C LEU A 69 -7.80 7.84 1.18
N GLY A 70 -6.83 8.60 0.68
CA GLY A 70 -6.95 9.39 -0.55
C GLY A 70 -7.27 8.54 -1.79
N GLN A 71 -6.72 7.33 -1.89
CA GLN A 71 -7.07 6.38 -2.96
C GLN A 71 -8.52 5.91 -2.85
N GLY A 72 -9.00 5.62 -1.63
CA GLY A 72 -10.35 5.12 -1.37
C GLY A 72 -11.47 6.17 -1.43
N LEU A 73 -11.13 7.45 -1.25
CA LEU A 73 -12.06 8.56 -1.42
C LEU A 73 -12.41 8.71 -2.90
N ARG A 74 -13.50 8.06 -3.33
CA ARG A 74 -14.08 8.25 -4.66
C ARG A 74 -14.24 9.76 -4.91
N ARG A 75 -13.58 10.27 -5.95
CA ARG A 75 -13.84 11.57 -6.60
C ARG A 75 -15.26 11.58 -7.17
N ARG A 76 -16.28 11.42 -6.34
CA ARG A 76 -17.68 11.48 -6.75
C ARG A 76 -18.04 12.94 -6.83
N ALA A 77 -17.77 13.52 -8.00
CA ALA A 77 -18.17 14.86 -8.41
C ALA A 77 -19.71 14.99 -8.61
N LEU A 78 -20.51 14.50 -7.65
CA LEU A 78 -21.95 14.72 -7.62
C LEU A 78 -22.26 15.83 -6.61
N GLY A 79 -21.99 17.07 -7.04
CA GLY A 79 -22.84 18.23 -6.81
C GLY A 79 -22.88 18.91 -5.43
N LEU A 80 -22.66 18.25 -4.29
CA LEU A 80 -22.92 18.90 -2.98
C LEU A 80 -21.85 18.75 -1.87
N PHE A 81 -20.81 17.94 -2.06
CA PHE A 81 -19.70 17.86 -1.10
C PHE A 81 -18.37 18.11 -1.81
N LYS A 82 -17.97 19.38 -1.91
CA LYS A 82 -16.68 19.84 -2.48
C LYS A 82 -15.46 19.53 -1.58
N THR A 83 -15.53 18.50 -0.75
CA THR A 83 -14.42 18.10 0.13
C THR A 83 -14.12 16.63 -0.11
N SER A 84 -13.36 16.33 -1.18
CA SER A 84 -12.64 15.06 -1.33
C SER A 84 -11.43 15.07 -0.38
N SER A 85 -11.70 15.29 0.90
CA SER A 85 -10.69 15.53 1.92
C SER A 85 -10.85 14.52 3.05
N THR A 86 -9.71 13.99 3.48
CA THR A 86 -9.59 13.06 4.59
C THR A 86 -10.23 13.63 5.87
N THR A 87 -10.14 14.94 6.10
CA THR A 87 -10.79 15.62 7.24
C THR A 87 -12.30 15.57 7.20
N ALA A 88 -12.93 15.66 6.01
CA ALA A 88 -14.38 15.54 5.88
C ALA A 88 -14.87 14.11 6.16
N LEU A 89 -14.07 13.10 5.80
CA LEU A 89 -14.34 11.71 6.17
C LEU A 89 -14.26 11.53 7.69
N LEU A 90 -13.20 12.05 8.32
CA LEU A 90 -12.99 11.94 9.77
C LEU A 90 -14.12 12.61 10.56
N HIS A 91 -14.57 13.80 10.15
CA HIS A 91 -15.73 14.48 10.76
C HIS A 91 -17.03 13.67 10.68
N LYS A 92 -17.18 12.82 9.67
CA LYS A 92 -18.37 11.96 9.50
C LYS A 92 -18.30 10.68 10.34
N ILE A 93 -17.09 10.20 10.64
CA ILE A 93 -16.84 8.99 11.45
C ILE A 93 -16.82 9.33 12.94
N ALA A 94 -16.31 10.51 13.31
CA ALA A 94 -16.35 11.03 14.67
C ALA A 94 -17.81 11.33 15.06
N LYS A 95 -18.43 10.42 15.80
CA LYS A 95 -19.82 10.49 16.26
C LYS A 95 -19.85 10.38 17.77
#